data_AF-A0AAV6TA56-F1
#
_entry.id   AF-A0AAV6TA56-F1
#
_cell.length_a   1.000
_cell.length_b   1.000
_cell.length_c   1.000
_cell.angle_alpha   90.00
_cell.angle_beta   90.00
_cell.angle_gamma   90.00
#
_symmetry.space_group_name_H-M   'P 1'
#
loop_
_entity.id
_entity.type
_entity.pdbx_description
1 polymer ?
#
loop_
_entity_poly.entity_id
_entity_poly.type
_entity_poly.pdbx_seq_one_letter_code
_entity_poly.pdbx_strand_id
1 'polypeptide(L)'
;MVKPGPNEAEPLFCGASLRGIHMDWFHCNKCFTRRGASFAVTSCGHICCESCITSKQCSVCGSDCRYLPITDKMKPQEKVFFKDPVKLMESRLAHILQIALFQQKQMERIAMHLKHKSVELERRLKEVTEQGDRQLSELERENGVLKKQLLELKRENAKLKKPLSQRRVSPGQLQTDG
;
A
#
# COMPACT_ATOMS: atom_id res chain seq x y z
N MET A 1 12.08 41.04 11.29
CA MET A 1 11.02 40.04 10.98
C MET A 1 9.68 40.74 10.98
N VAL A 2 9.16 41.09 9.81
CA VAL A 2 7.83 41.70 9.66
C VAL A 2 7.11 40.85 8.61
N LYS A 3 6.02 40.19 9.01
CA LYS A 3 5.11 39.51 8.08
C LYS A 3 3.97 40.47 7.73
N PRO A 4 3.62 40.68 6.46
CA PRO A 4 2.33 41.25 6.13
C PRO A 4 1.28 40.13 6.08
N GLY A 5 0.11 40.41 6.67
CA GLY A 5 -1.06 39.53 6.65
C GLY A 5 -1.82 39.60 5.33
N PRO A 6 -2.71 38.64 5.04
CA PRO A 6 -3.49 38.62 3.80
C PRO A 6 -4.86 39.24 4.05
N ASN A 7 -5.13 40.39 3.43
CA ASN A 7 -6.48 40.78 3.04
C ASN A 7 -6.39 42.05 2.19
N GLU A 8 -6.37 41.89 0.87
CA GLU A 8 -7.13 42.76 -0.03
C GLU A 8 -7.69 41.88 -1.15
N ALA A 9 -9.01 41.74 -1.12
CA ALA A 9 -9.80 41.22 -2.21
C ALA A 9 -9.98 42.36 -3.21
N GLU A 10 -9.52 42.16 -4.45
CA GLU A 10 -10.23 42.49 -5.70
C GLU A 10 -9.33 42.10 -6.90
N PRO A 11 -9.93 41.59 -7.98
CA PRO A 11 -9.76 42.36 -9.20
C PRO A 11 -11.09 42.56 -9.93
N LEU A 12 -11.53 43.81 -9.97
CA LEU A 12 -12.21 44.38 -11.11
C LEU A 12 -11.20 44.49 -12.25
N PHE A 13 -11.14 43.55 -13.20
CA PHE A 13 -10.69 43.83 -14.57
C PHE A 13 -11.15 42.77 -15.58
N CYS A 14 -11.99 43.26 -16.50
CA CYS A 14 -12.01 43.06 -17.94
C CYS A 14 -12.40 41.71 -18.56
N GLY A 15 -13.28 41.83 -19.55
CA GLY A 15 -13.51 40.82 -20.56
C GLY A 15 -12.23 40.34 -21.24
N ALA A 16 -12.31 39.13 -21.77
CA ALA A 16 -11.37 38.55 -22.72
C ALA A 16 -9.88 38.70 -22.35
N SER A 17 -9.43 37.99 -21.31
CA SER A 17 -8.02 37.58 -21.27
C SER A 17 -7.83 36.27 -20.50
N LEU A 18 -8.13 35.15 -21.18
CA LEU A 18 -7.57 33.83 -20.88
C LEU A 18 -6.06 33.87 -21.19
N ARG A 19 -5.26 34.42 -20.28
CA ARG A 19 -3.79 34.31 -20.36
C ARG A 19 -3.38 32.92 -19.88
N GLY A 20 -2.90 32.13 -20.83
CA GLY A 20 -2.49 30.73 -20.67
C GLY A 20 -3.37 29.84 -21.53
N ILE A 21 -2.95 29.73 -22.80
CA ILE A 21 -3.58 29.07 -23.97
C ILE A 21 -4.80 29.84 -24.52
N HIS A 22 -4.55 30.51 -25.64
CA HIS A 22 -5.54 31.21 -26.46
C HIS A 22 -6.56 30.17 -26.94
N MET A 23 -7.83 30.30 -26.56
CA MET A 23 -8.89 29.41 -27.06
C MET A 23 -9.25 29.82 -28.50
N ASP A 24 -8.30 29.66 -29.42
CA ASP A 24 -8.45 29.95 -30.85
C ASP A 24 -9.58 29.15 -31.51
N TRP A 25 -9.97 28.05 -30.88
CA TRP A 25 -11.08 27.23 -31.33
C TRP A 25 -12.46 27.84 -31.03
N PHE A 26 -12.57 28.78 -30.07
CA PHE A 26 -13.87 29.29 -29.62
C PHE A 26 -14.39 30.43 -30.50
N HIS A 27 -15.44 30.17 -31.27
CA HIS A 27 -16.08 31.14 -32.16
C HIS A 27 -17.54 30.73 -32.43
N CYS A 28 -18.35 31.67 -32.94
CA CYS A 28 -19.67 31.34 -33.46
C CYS A 28 -19.52 30.45 -34.69
N ASN A 29 -20.12 29.26 -34.71
CA ASN A 29 -20.01 28.34 -35.86
C ASN A 29 -20.87 28.75 -37.06
N LYS A 30 -21.70 29.80 -36.95
CA LYS A 30 -22.48 30.35 -38.06
C LYS A 30 -21.74 31.46 -38.82
N CYS A 31 -21.27 32.48 -38.09
CA CYS A 31 -20.67 33.67 -38.69
C CYS A 31 -19.17 33.81 -38.40
N PHE A 32 -18.58 32.81 -37.72
CA PHE A 32 -17.15 32.74 -37.38
C PHE A 32 -16.61 33.90 -36.52
N THR A 33 -17.50 34.76 -36.00
CA THR A 33 -17.09 35.82 -35.07
C THR A 33 -16.60 35.22 -33.76
N ARG A 34 -15.47 35.76 -33.29
CA ARG A 34 -14.99 35.61 -31.92
C ARG A 34 -15.45 36.76 -31.02
N ARG A 35 -16.04 37.80 -31.63
CA ARG A 35 -16.55 38.99 -30.96
C ARG A 35 -18.03 38.79 -30.63
N GLY A 36 -18.41 39.08 -29.40
CA GLY A 36 -19.79 39.00 -28.93
C GLY A 36 -19.84 39.15 -27.42
N ALA A 37 -20.92 39.72 -26.88
CA ALA A 37 -21.09 39.84 -25.44
C ALA A 37 -21.46 38.49 -24.80
N SER A 38 -22.19 37.65 -25.55
CA SER A 38 -22.63 36.35 -25.07
C SER A 38 -22.67 35.27 -26.15
N PHE A 39 -22.44 34.02 -25.74
CA PHE A 39 -22.50 32.82 -26.58
C PHE A 39 -23.36 31.74 -25.92
N ALA A 40 -23.95 30.87 -26.73
CA ALA A 40 -24.67 29.70 -26.27
C ALA A 40 -24.28 28.46 -27.09
N VAL A 41 -24.26 27.29 -26.45
CA VAL A 41 -24.08 26.00 -27.11
C VAL A 41 -25.43 25.32 -27.29
N THR A 42 -25.65 24.76 -28.46
CA THR A 42 -26.86 23.99 -28.78
C THR A 42 -26.74 22.53 -28.33
N SER A 43 -27.85 21.83 -28.16
CA SER A 43 -27.85 20.39 -27.85
C SER A 43 -27.19 19.51 -28.93
N CYS A 44 -27.04 20.01 -30.16
CA CYS A 44 -26.26 19.35 -31.22
C CYS A 44 -24.76 19.73 -31.22
N GLY A 45 -24.31 20.55 -30.26
CA GLY A 45 -22.90 20.89 -30.06
C GLY A 45 -22.40 22.16 -30.77
N HIS A 46 -23.22 22.84 -31.57
CA HIS A 46 -22.82 24.11 -32.21
C HIS A 46 -22.86 25.29 -31.25
N ILE A 47 -21.83 26.13 -31.30
CA ILE A 47 -21.69 27.38 -30.54
C ILE A 47 -22.19 28.55 -31.39
N CYS A 48 -23.06 29.39 -30.84
CA CYS A 48 -23.64 30.55 -31.53
C CYS A 48 -23.46 31.82 -30.69
N CYS A 49 -23.11 32.95 -31.33
CA CYS A 49 -23.20 34.27 -30.69
C CYS A 49 -24.67 34.72 -30.59
N GLU A 50 -24.96 35.67 -29.71
CA GLU A 50 -26.31 36.20 -29.47
C GLU A 50 -27.08 36.59 -30.74
N SER A 51 -26.41 37.16 -31.74
CA SER A 51 -27.04 37.55 -33.02
C SER A 51 -27.40 36.37 -33.93
N CYS A 52 -26.82 35.19 -33.71
CA CYS A 52 -27.07 33.97 -34.50
C CYS A 52 -27.97 32.97 -33.76
N ILE A 53 -28.40 33.27 -32.53
CA ILE A 53 -29.33 32.41 -31.78
C ILE A 53 -30.75 32.59 -32.34
N THR A 54 -31.44 31.47 -32.57
CA THR A 54 -32.87 31.47 -32.93
C THR A 54 -33.69 30.75 -31.86
N SER A 55 -35.02 30.84 -31.91
CA SER A 55 -35.87 30.40 -30.80
C SER A 55 -36.09 28.88 -30.70
N LYS A 56 -35.89 28.10 -31.78
CA LYS A 56 -36.23 26.66 -31.79
C LYS A 56 -35.27 25.75 -32.55
N GLN A 57 -34.50 26.29 -33.50
CA GLN A 57 -33.63 25.50 -34.38
C GLN A 57 -32.18 25.97 -34.32
N CYS A 58 -31.25 25.03 -34.48
CA CYS A 58 -29.85 25.36 -34.61
C CYS A 58 -29.62 26.16 -35.91
N SER A 59 -29.04 27.36 -35.81
CA SER A 59 -28.74 28.20 -36.98
C SER A 59 -27.63 27.67 -37.89
N VAL A 60 -26.93 26.62 -37.46
CA VAL A 60 -25.86 25.95 -38.22
C VAL A 60 -26.37 24.72 -38.97
N CYS A 61 -27.01 23.77 -38.28
CA CYS A 61 -27.47 22.50 -38.90
C CYS A 61 -28.99 22.36 -39.06
N GLY A 62 -29.79 23.31 -38.57
CA GLY A 62 -31.25 23.31 -38.71
C GLY A 62 -32.00 22.37 -37.76
N SER A 63 -31.32 21.54 -36.96
CA SER A 63 -31.96 20.62 -36.01
C SER A 63 -32.68 21.36 -34.88
N ASP A 64 -33.80 20.81 -34.40
CA ASP A 64 -34.48 21.31 -33.21
C ASP A 64 -33.55 21.19 -32.00
N CYS A 65 -33.20 22.32 -31.39
CA CYS A 65 -32.15 22.38 -30.37
C CYS A 65 -32.53 23.34 -29.25
N ARG A 66 -32.10 22.98 -28.04
CA ARG A 66 -32.07 23.92 -26.92
C ARG A 66 -30.73 24.65 -26.91
N TYR A 67 -30.78 25.93 -26.57
CA TYR A 67 -29.59 26.76 -26.36
C TYR A 67 -29.27 26.83 -24.87
N LEU A 68 -28.05 26.46 -24.50
CA LEU A 68 -27.50 26.62 -23.17
C LEU A 68 -26.50 27.78 -23.17
N PRO A 69 -26.77 28.88 -22.45
CA PRO A 69 -25.83 29.99 -22.34
C PRO A 69 -24.49 29.56 -21.76
N ILE A 70 -23.39 29.92 -22.44
CA ILE A 70 -22.02 29.64 -21.99
C ILE A 70 -21.65 30.70 -20.97
N THR A 71 -21.73 30.36 -19.69
CA THR A 71 -21.52 31.28 -18.58
C THR A 71 -20.85 30.59 -17.38
N ASP A 72 -20.36 31.39 -16.44
CA ASP A 72 -19.85 30.90 -15.15
C ASP A 72 -20.94 30.28 -14.25
N LYS A 73 -22.20 30.24 -14.68
CA LYS A 73 -23.29 29.58 -13.94
C LYS A 73 -23.61 28.17 -14.45
N MET A 74 -22.95 27.71 -15.52
CA MET A 74 -23.11 26.34 -16.03
C MET A 74 -22.75 25.28 -14.99
N LYS A 75 -23.32 24.07 -15.13
CA LYS A 75 -22.98 22.95 -14.26
C LYS A 75 -21.52 22.55 -14.46
N PRO A 76 -20.81 22.06 -13.42
CA PRO A 76 -19.41 21.67 -13.55
C PRO A 76 -19.13 20.66 -14.68
N GLN A 77 -20.06 19.73 -14.93
CA GLN A 77 -19.98 18.73 -16.00
C GLN A 77 -20.05 19.35 -17.40
N GLU A 78 -20.76 20.46 -17.57
CA GLU A 78 -20.89 21.16 -18.86
C GLU A 78 -19.72 22.13 -19.06
N LYS A 79 -19.27 22.78 -17.99
CA LYS A 79 -18.12 23.70 -18.01
C LYS A 79 -16.82 23.03 -18.44
N VAL A 80 -16.64 21.74 -18.16
CA VAL A 80 -15.38 21.04 -18.43
C VAL A 80 -14.99 21.08 -19.91
N PHE A 81 -15.97 21.10 -20.82
CA PHE A 81 -15.75 21.18 -22.27
C PHE A 81 -15.20 22.53 -22.75
N PHE A 82 -15.30 23.56 -21.91
CA PHE A 82 -14.81 24.92 -22.20
C PHE A 82 -13.55 25.25 -21.40
N LYS A 83 -13.00 24.28 -20.66
CA LYS A 83 -11.72 24.44 -19.97
C LYS A 83 -10.56 24.12 -20.90
N ASP A 84 -9.42 24.71 -20.58
CA ASP A 84 -8.15 24.36 -21.18
C ASP A 84 -7.82 22.86 -20.92
N PRO A 85 -7.69 22.04 -21.99
CA PRO A 85 -7.38 20.62 -21.85
C PRO A 85 -6.06 20.36 -21.12
N VAL A 86 -5.06 21.22 -21.30
CA VAL A 86 -3.74 21.07 -20.67
C VAL A 86 -3.86 21.30 -19.17
N LYS A 87 -4.50 22.39 -18.74
CA LYS A 87 -4.72 22.67 -17.31
C LYS A 87 -5.62 21.63 -16.64
N LEU A 88 -6.62 21.12 -17.36
CA LEU A 88 -7.46 20.04 -16.85
C LEU A 88 -6.62 18.78 -16.62
N MET A 89 -5.75 18.43 -17.56
CA MET A 89 -4.84 17.29 -17.45
C MET A 89 -3.88 17.46 -16.28
N GLU A 90 -3.21 18.61 -16.17
CA GLU A 90 -2.30 18.93 -15.06
C GLU A 90 -2.98 18.75 -13.70
N SER A 91 -4.19 19.28 -13.54
CA SER A 91 -4.97 19.15 -12.30
C SER A 91 -5.30 17.69 -11.97
N ARG A 92 -5.69 16.90 -12.98
CA ARG A 92 -6.01 15.48 -12.81
C ARG A 92 -4.76 14.66 -12.47
N LEU A 93 -3.66 14.91 -13.16
CA LEU A 93 -2.38 14.24 -12.92
C LEU A 93 -1.85 14.54 -11.52
N ALA A 94 -1.93 15.79 -11.07
CA ALA A 94 -1.53 16.16 -9.71
C ALA A 94 -2.29 15.34 -8.65
N HIS A 95 -3.60 15.16 -8.84
CA HIS A 95 -4.41 14.35 -7.93
C HIS A 95 -4.02 12.85 -7.97
N ILE A 96 -3.76 12.30 -9.16
CA ILE A 96 -3.32 10.91 -9.32
C ILE A 96 -1.95 10.70 -8.63
N LEU A 97 -1.03 11.66 -8.77
CA LEU A 97 0.28 11.60 -8.11
C LEU A 97 0.14 11.63 -6.58
N GLN A 98 -0.77 12.43 -6.03
CA GLN A 98 -1.04 12.42 -4.59
C GLN A 98 -1.53 11.05 -4.10
N ILE A 99 -2.42 10.40 -4.86
CA ILE A 99 -2.90 9.05 -4.55
C ILE A 99 -1.73 8.05 -4.59
N ALA A 100 -0.90 8.10 -5.63
CA ALA A 100 0.26 7.22 -5.77
C ALA A 100 1.25 7.38 -4.61
N LEU A 101 1.56 8.62 -4.22
CA LEU A 101 2.43 8.91 -3.07
C LEU A 101 1.86 8.38 -1.76
N PHE A 102 0.54 8.48 -1.56
CA PHE A 102 -0.10 7.91 -0.38
C PHE A 102 0.04 6.38 -0.36
N GLN A 103 -0.23 5.71 -1.48
CA GLN A 103 -0.12 4.26 -1.60
C GLN A 103 1.32 3.79 -1.39
N GLN A 104 2.31 4.47 -1.97
CA GLN A 104 3.73 4.22 -1.76
C GLN A 104 4.10 4.26 -0.27
N LYS A 105 3.66 5.31 0.45
CA LYS A 105 3.91 5.42 1.90
C LYS A 105 3.28 4.27 2.69
N GLN A 106 2.12 3.76 2.30
CA GLN A 106 1.54 2.59 2.95
C GLN A 106 2.39 1.33 2.71
N MET A 107 2.89 1.14 1.49
CA MET A 107 3.78 0.02 1.16
C MET A 107 5.09 0.09 1.96
N GLU A 108 5.69 1.27 2.08
CA GLU A 108 6.90 1.49 2.88
C GLU A 108 6.70 1.12 4.36
N ARG A 109 5.54 1.46 4.93
CA ARG A 109 5.20 1.10 6.31
C ARG A 109 5.09 -0.42 6.49
N ILE A 110 4.44 -1.11 5.56
CA ILE A 110 4.35 -2.57 5.58
C ILE A 110 5.74 -3.19 5.46
N ALA A 111 6.56 -2.73 4.52
CA ALA A 111 7.92 -3.21 4.33
C ALA A 111 8.77 -3.04 5.59
N MET A 112 8.68 -1.89 6.26
CA MET A 112 9.37 -1.62 7.52
C MET A 112 8.90 -2.55 8.64
N HIS A 113 7.59 -2.75 8.79
CA HIS A 113 7.02 -3.66 9.78
C HIS A 113 7.53 -5.10 9.57
N LEU A 114 7.49 -5.60 8.33
CA LEU A 114 7.96 -6.94 7.99
C LEU A 114 9.46 -7.08 8.22
N LYS A 115 10.26 -6.06 7.89
CA LYS A 115 11.69 -6.05 8.17
C LYS A 115 11.97 -6.15 9.67
N HIS A 116 11.30 -5.35 10.50
CA HIS A 116 11.47 -5.42 11.96
C HIS A 116 11.08 -6.79 12.50
N LYS A 117 9.98 -7.38 12.00
CA LYS A 117 9.54 -8.71 12.39
C LYS A 117 10.53 -9.80 11.99
N SER A 118 11.15 -9.69 10.81
CA SER A 118 12.21 -10.62 10.36
C SER A 118 13.38 -10.61 11.33
N VAL A 119 13.91 -9.42 11.65
CA VAL A 119 15.06 -9.27 12.55
C VAL A 119 14.75 -9.82 13.95
N GLU A 120 13.55 -9.58 14.47
CA GLU A 120 13.14 -10.11 15.78
C GLU A 120 13.02 -11.65 15.75
N LEU A 121 12.48 -12.22 14.67
CA LEU A 121 12.41 -13.68 14.52
C LEU A 121 13.79 -14.31 14.36
N GLU A 122 14.69 -13.68 13.61
CA GLU A 122 16.08 -14.12 13.47
C GLU A 122 16.81 -14.11 14.82
N ARG A 123 16.61 -13.06 15.64
CA ARG A 123 17.15 -12.97 17.00
C ARG A 123 16.64 -14.12 17.88
N ARG A 124 15.33 -14.35 17.90
CA ARG A 124 14.72 -15.44 18.68
C ARG A 124 15.18 -16.81 18.23
N LEU A 125 15.29 -17.02 16.92
CA LEU A 125 15.79 -18.28 16.37
C LEU A 125 17.22 -18.54 16.85
N LYS A 126 18.09 -17.52 16.81
CA LYS A 126 19.46 -17.63 17.33
C LYS A 126 19.49 -18.00 18.81
N GLU A 127 18.67 -17.35 19.64
CA GLU A 127 18.59 -17.64 21.09
C GLU A 127 18.14 -19.08 21.37
N VAL A 128 17.12 -19.55 20.65
CA VAL A 128 16.63 -20.93 20.78
C VAL A 128 17.68 -21.94 20.34
N THR A 129 18.38 -21.68 19.22
CA THR A 129 19.47 -22.54 18.75
C THR A 129 20.60 -22.60 19.78
N GLU A 130 21.09 -21.46 20.27
CA GLU A 130 22.15 -21.42 21.29
C GLU A 130 21.73 -22.09 22.61
N GLN A 131 20.46 -21.97 23.00
CA GLN A 131 19.93 -22.70 24.14
C GLN A 131 19.91 -24.21 23.89
N GLY A 132 19.45 -24.65 22.72
CA GLY A 132 19.45 -26.06 22.33
C GLY A 132 20.85 -26.66 22.33
N ASP A 133 21.82 -25.96 21.76
CA ASP A 133 23.23 -26.41 21.71
C ASP A 133 23.83 -26.57 23.12
N ARG A 134 23.52 -25.64 24.04
CA ARG A 134 23.93 -25.74 25.45
C ARG A 134 23.31 -26.96 26.13
N GLN A 135 22.00 -27.15 25.98
CA GLN A 135 21.29 -28.29 26.58
C GLN A 135 21.78 -29.63 26.02
N LEU A 136 22.04 -29.71 24.71
CA LEU A 136 22.63 -30.89 24.08
C LEU A 136 24.01 -31.19 24.67
N SER A 137 24.87 -30.18 24.79
CA SER A 137 26.21 -30.34 25.38
C SER A 137 26.16 -30.84 26.84
N GLU A 138 25.22 -30.32 27.64
CA GLU A 138 25.00 -30.75 29.01
C GLU A 138 24.53 -32.22 29.08
N LEU A 139 23.55 -32.59 28.25
CA LEU A 139 23.05 -33.97 28.16
C LEU A 139 24.11 -34.95 27.67
N GLU A 140 24.97 -34.55 26.73
CA GLU A 140 26.09 -35.39 26.28
C GLU A 140 27.10 -35.63 27.40
N ARG A 141 27.42 -34.60 28.18
CA ARG A 141 28.29 -34.70 29.35
C ARG A 141 27.70 -35.63 30.40
N GLU A 142 26.42 -35.47 30.74
CA GLU A 142 25.72 -36.33 31.70
C GLU A 142 25.66 -37.78 31.22
N ASN A 143 25.32 -38.01 29.95
CA ASN A 143 25.37 -39.34 29.34
C ASN A 143 26.76 -39.96 29.44
N GLY A 144 27.82 -39.17 29.23
CA GLY A 144 29.20 -39.61 29.40
C GLY A 144 29.50 -40.07 30.82
N VAL A 145 29.04 -39.33 31.83
CA VAL A 145 29.19 -39.69 33.26
C VAL A 145 28.41 -40.96 33.59
N LEU A 146 27.14 -41.03 33.22
CA LEU A 146 26.27 -42.18 33.47
C LEU A 146 26.82 -43.46 32.82
N LYS A 147 27.34 -43.38 31.59
CA LYS A 147 28.00 -44.52 30.92
C LYS A 147 29.19 -45.04 31.72
N LYS A 148 30.02 -44.16 32.29
CA LYS A 148 31.16 -44.55 33.15
C LYS A 148 30.68 -45.24 34.43
N GLN A 149 29.71 -44.64 35.13
CA GLN A 149 29.13 -45.23 36.34
C GLN A 149 28.50 -46.60 36.09
N LEU A 150 27.80 -46.76 34.96
CA LEU A 150 27.18 -48.03 34.56
C LEU A 150 28.23 -49.11 34.28
N LEU A 151 29.39 -48.76 33.72
CA LEU A 151 30.51 -49.70 33.54
C LEU A 151 31.13 -50.11 34.89
N GLU A 152 31.29 -49.17 35.82
CA GLU A 152 31.79 -49.44 37.19
C GLU A 152 30.88 -50.43 37.92
N LEU A 153 29.58 -50.13 38.01
CA LEU A 153 28.58 -50.98 38.66
C LEU A 153 28.48 -52.36 38.04
N LYS A 154 28.64 -52.48 36.71
CA LYS A 154 28.71 -53.79 36.02
C LYS A 154 29.93 -54.60 36.46
N ARG A 155 31.10 -53.96 36.60
CA ARG A 155 32.32 -54.63 37.10
C ARG A 155 32.15 -55.09 38.54
N GLU A 156 31.61 -54.23 39.41
CA GLU A 156 31.34 -54.58 40.80
C GLU A 156 30.33 -55.73 40.92
N ASN A 157 29.23 -55.68 40.18
CA ASN A 157 28.27 -56.78 40.11
C ASN A 157 28.93 -58.10 39.66
N ALA A 158 29.81 -58.06 38.66
CA ALA A 158 30.53 -59.25 38.21
C ALA A 158 31.46 -59.81 39.29
N LYS A 159 32.16 -58.93 40.03
CA LYS A 159 33.00 -59.33 41.18
C LYS A 159 32.18 -59.97 42.30
N LEU A 160 31.02 -59.42 42.63
CA LEU A 160 30.13 -59.93 43.69
C LEU A 160 29.42 -61.24 43.28
N LYS A 161 29.10 -61.42 41.99
CA LYS A 161 28.47 -62.66 41.50
C LYS A 161 29.42 -63.86 41.45
N LYS A 162 30.73 -63.66 41.25
CA LYS A 162 31.74 -64.74 41.24
C LYS A 162 31.72 -65.65 42.49
N PRO A 163 31.76 -65.13 43.74
CA PRO A 163 31.69 -65.98 44.92
C PRO A 163 30.30 -66.61 45.14
N LEU A 164 29.22 -65.96 44.69
CA LEU A 164 27.86 -66.51 44.79
C LEU A 164 27.64 -67.73 43.87
N SER A 165 28.28 -67.79 42.71
CA SER A 165 28.26 -68.98 41.85
C SER A 165 29.13 -70.11 42.38
N GLN A 166 30.20 -69.82 43.13
CA GLN A 166 31.03 -70.83 43.78
C GLN A 166 30.35 -71.45 45.02
N ARG A 167 29.59 -70.66 45.78
CA ARG A 167 28.88 -71.12 46.99
C ARG A 167 27.65 -72.00 46.70
N ARG A 168 27.14 -71.98 45.46
CA ARG A 168 25.95 -72.76 45.05
C ARG A 168 26.25 -74.18 44.55
N VAL A 169 27.52 -74.63 44.55
CA VAL A 169 27.95 -75.93 43.98
C VAL A 169 28.18 -77.01 45.05
N SER A 170 27.65 -76.86 46.27
CA SER A 170 27.61 -77.98 47.23
C SER A 170 26.16 -78.34 47.57
N PRO A 171 25.56 -79.35 46.92
CA PRO A 171 24.54 -80.17 47.56
C PRO A 171 25.27 -81.01 48.62
N GLY A 172 25.33 -80.49 49.84
CA GLY A 172 25.71 -81.31 50.99
C GLY A 172 24.65 -82.40 51.16
N GLN A 173 25.08 -83.66 51.10
CA GLN A 173 24.30 -84.81 51.52
C GLN A 173 23.82 -84.57 52.97
N LEU A 174 22.52 -84.35 53.14
CA LEU A 174 21.87 -84.59 54.43
C LEU A 174 21.46 -86.07 54.44
N GLN A 175 22.35 -86.90 54.99
CA GLN A 175 21.93 -88.16 55.58
C GLN A 175 21.14 -87.82 56.84
N THR A 176 19.91 -88.32 56.92
CA THR A 176 19.20 -88.52 58.17
C THR A 176 18.93 -90.01 58.28
N ASP A 177 19.76 -90.69 59.07
CA ASP A 177 19.49 -92.04 59.58
C ASP A 177 18.40 -91.95 60.66
N GLY A 178 17.49 -92.93 60.69
CA GLY A 178 16.51 -93.15 61.77
C GLY A 178 15.09 -93.40 61.30
#